data_AF-A0A382HU26-F1
#
_entry.id   AF-A0A382HU26-F1
#
_cell.length_a   1.000
_cell.length_b   1.000
_cell.length_c   1.000
_cell.angle_alpha   90.00
_cell.angle_beta   90.00
_cell.angle_gamma   90.00
#
_symmetry.space_group_name_H-M   'P 1'
#
loop_
_entity.id
_entity.type
_entity.pdbx_description
1 polymer ?
#
loop_
_entity_poly.entity_id
_entity_poly.type
_entity_poly.pdbx_seq_one_letter_code
_entity_poly.pdbx_strand_id
1 'polypeptide(L)'
;MATATKASQDIDFDEDAGQDTGLDTGTLLGVVAGVGLIVIAIIRGGDADIFMNMNALLIVLGGMVSTAFIAFQSKKILEMVPVVINAFRPDVLTPVDYIDQIMGLAGKYRTGGMKVLENAEGKVENRFLKNGIGMIVDGYNGREIYEILEQEINSLKGRHDSGQKILRFMGVQAPVFGMAGTLIGLIQML
;
A
#
# COMPACT_ATOMS: atom_id res chain seq x y z
N MET A 1 -52.76 -5.60 19.94
CA MET A 1 -51.41 -6.18 20.09
C MET A 1 -51.05 -6.92 18.82
N ALA A 2 -49.83 -6.71 18.32
CA ALA A 2 -49.14 -7.44 17.25
C ALA A 2 -49.51 -7.17 15.78
N THR A 3 -49.07 -6.03 15.20
CA THR A 3 -48.77 -5.97 13.74
C THR A 3 -47.78 -4.87 13.29
N ALA A 4 -46.91 -4.31 14.14
CA ALA A 4 -45.99 -3.22 13.71
C ALA A 4 -44.52 -3.44 14.10
N THR A 5 -44.02 -4.68 14.04
CA THR A 5 -42.63 -5.03 14.41
C THR A 5 -41.99 -5.95 13.37
N LYS A 6 -42.06 -5.60 12.10
CA LYS A 6 -41.34 -6.34 11.04
C LYS A 6 -40.94 -5.46 9.86
N ALA A 7 -40.27 -4.35 10.14
CA ALA A 7 -39.60 -3.52 9.13
C ALA A 7 -38.18 -3.14 9.58
N SER A 8 -37.53 -4.06 10.27
CA SER A 8 -36.10 -4.03 10.60
C SER A 8 -35.55 -5.39 10.22
N GLN A 9 -34.51 -5.43 9.38
CA GLN A 9 -33.99 -6.56 8.58
C GLN A 9 -34.63 -6.62 7.18
N ASP A 10 -33.91 -6.49 6.07
CA ASP A 10 -32.48 -6.61 5.80
C ASP A 10 -32.10 -5.58 4.72
N ILE A 11 -31.14 -4.71 5.02
CA ILE A 11 -30.30 -4.17 3.94
C ILE A 11 -29.14 -5.13 3.91
N ASP A 12 -29.22 -6.05 2.96
CA ASP A 12 -28.19 -7.01 2.65
C ASP A 12 -26.98 -6.23 2.11
N PHE A 13 -25.90 -6.20 2.90
CA PHE A 13 -24.65 -5.52 2.53
C PHE A 13 -23.72 -6.43 1.71
N ASP A 14 -24.18 -7.64 1.36
CA ASP A 14 -23.35 -8.67 0.72
C ASP A 14 -23.63 -8.87 -0.78
N GLU A 15 -24.46 -8.04 -1.42
CA GLU A 15 -24.91 -8.27 -2.82
C GLU A 15 -24.07 -7.60 -3.92
N ASP A 16 -22.80 -7.25 -3.67
CA ASP A 16 -21.82 -7.00 -4.75
C ASP A 16 -20.37 -7.11 -4.23
N ALA A 17 -20.09 -8.12 -3.42
CA ALA A 17 -18.72 -8.56 -3.18
C ALA A 17 -18.20 -9.26 -4.46
N GLY A 18 -17.94 -8.47 -5.50
CA GLY A 18 -16.92 -8.80 -6.47
C GLY A 18 -15.71 -9.28 -5.67
N GLN A 19 -15.32 -10.52 -5.88
CA GLN A 19 -14.31 -11.22 -5.11
C GLN A 19 -12.94 -10.59 -5.40
N ASP A 20 -12.71 -9.38 -4.91
CA ASP A 20 -11.41 -8.75 -4.89
C ASP A 20 -10.64 -9.46 -3.79
N THR A 21 -9.96 -10.54 -4.19
CA THR A 21 -8.76 -10.98 -3.49
C THR A 21 -7.98 -9.70 -3.17
N GLY A 22 -7.63 -9.45 -1.90
CA GLY A 22 -6.96 -8.22 -1.46
C GLY A 22 -5.54 -8.03 -2.03
N LEU A 23 -5.29 -8.50 -3.25
CA LEU A 23 -4.11 -8.38 -4.08
C LEU A 23 -4.49 -7.64 -5.37
N ASP A 24 -3.70 -6.64 -5.77
CA ASP A 24 -3.91 -5.97 -7.06
C ASP A 24 -3.52 -6.92 -8.22
N THR A 25 -4.55 -7.46 -8.89
CA THR A 25 -4.38 -8.34 -10.05
C THR A 25 -3.60 -7.66 -11.16
N GLY A 26 -3.71 -6.33 -11.33
CA GLY A 26 -2.97 -5.56 -12.33
C GLY A 26 -1.47 -5.56 -12.08
N THR A 27 -1.05 -5.18 -10.87
CA THR A 27 0.37 -5.21 -10.46
C THR A 27 0.94 -6.63 -10.52
N LEU A 28 0.20 -7.64 -10.05
CA LEU A 28 0.65 -9.03 -10.07
C LEU A 28 0.84 -9.54 -11.50
N LEU A 29 -0.15 -9.36 -12.37
CA LEU A 29 -0.09 -9.78 -13.77
C LEU A 29 1.05 -9.06 -14.51
N GLY A 30 1.24 -7.76 -14.26
CA GLY A 30 2.31 -6.96 -14.87
C GLY A 30 3.70 -7.49 -14.52
N VAL A 31 3.94 -7.78 -13.23
CA VAL A 31 5.22 -8.35 -12.78
C VAL A 31 5.45 -9.74 -13.38
N VAL A 32 4.44 -10.62 -13.33
CA VAL A 32 4.54 -11.99 -13.87
C VAL A 32 4.77 -11.98 -15.38
N ALA A 33 4.03 -11.16 -16.13
CA ALA A 33 4.19 -11.04 -17.57
C ALA A 33 5.57 -10.46 -17.94
N GLY A 34 6.00 -9.39 -17.27
CA GLY A 34 7.29 -8.74 -17.53
C GLY A 34 8.47 -9.68 -17.28
N VAL A 35 8.52 -10.32 -16.11
CA VAL A 35 9.58 -11.29 -15.78
C VAL A 35 9.47 -12.52 -16.67
N GLY A 36 8.25 -13.02 -16.92
CA GLY A 36 8.01 -14.20 -17.74
C GLY A 36 8.52 -14.04 -19.18
N LEU A 37 8.30 -12.88 -19.80
CA LEU A 37 8.83 -12.59 -21.15
C LEU A 37 10.35 -12.62 -21.19
N ILE A 38 11.03 -12.06 -20.18
CA ILE A 38 12.50 -12.08 -20.08
C ILE A 38 13.00 -13.52 -19.94
N VAL A 39 12.39 -14.32 -19.06
CA VAL A 39 12.77 -15.72 -18.83
C VAL A 39 12.56 -16.57 -20.09
N ILE A 40 11.43 -16.42 -20.79
CA ILE A 40 11.16 -17.11 -22.05
C ILE A 40 12.20 -16.75 -23.11
N ALA A 41 12.61 -15.48 -23.18
CA ALA A 41 13.65 -15.03 -24.11
C ALA A 41 15.01 -15.67 -23.80
N ILE A 42 15.39 -15.78 -22.52
CA ILE A 42 16.64 -16.43 -22.09
C ILE A 42 16.63 -17.91 -22.46
N ILE A 43 15.55 -18.64 -22.14
CA ILE A 43 15.45 -20.08 -22.41
C ILE A 43 15.46 -20.36 -23.92
N ARG A 44 14.81 -19.52 -24.72
CA ARG A 44 14.85 -19.64 -26.19
C ARG A 44 16.18 -19.21 -26.80
N GLY A 45 16.96 -18.38 -26.10
CA GLY A 45 18.22 -17.82 -26.57
C GLY A 45 19.43 -18.76 -26.44
N GLY A 46 19.30 -19.88 -25.73
CA GLY A 46 20.39 -20.86 -25.55
C GLY A 46 20.55 -21.28 -24.08
N ASP A 47 21.80 -21.47 -23.64
CA ASP A 47 22.09 -21.87 -22.26
C ASP A 47 21.77 -20.76 -21.26
N ALA A 48 20.78 -21.02 -20.40
CA ALA A 48 20.36 -20.10 -19.35
C ALA A 48 21.45 -19.86 -18.29
N ASP A 49 22.35 -20.83 -18.08
CA ASP A 49 23.46 -20.74 -17.12
C ASP A 49 24.42 -19.58 -17.44
N ILE A 50 24.53 -19.18 -18.71
CA ILE A 50 25.39 -18.06 -19.12
C ILE A 50 24.89 -16.72 -18.54
N PHE A 51 23.58 -16.61 -18.30
CA PHE A 51 22.97 -15.39 -17.76
C PHE A 51 23.06 -15.30 -16.23
N MET A 52 23.33 -16.41 -15.53
CA MET A 52 23.49 -16.43 -14.09
C MET A 52 24.94 -16.17 -13.67
N ASN A 53 25.31 -14.88 -13.62
CA ASN A 53 26.61 -14.46 -13.13
C ASN A 53 26.51 -13.85 -11.72
N MET A 54 27.05 -14.57 -10.73
CA MET A 54 27.07 -14.14 -9.32
C MET A 54 27.80 -12.80 -9.13
N ASN A 55 28.91 -12.57 -9.84
CA ASN A 55 29.69 -11.33 -9.72
C ASN A 55 28.89 -10.13 -10.25
N ALA A 56 28.22 -10.27 -11.39
CA ALA A 56 27.37 -9.23 -11.95
C ALA A 56 26.20 -8.91 -11.01
N LEU A 57 25.58 -9.93 -10.41
CA LEU A 57 24.50 -9.76 -9.44
C LEU A 57 24.98 -8.99 -8.20
N LEU A 58 26.16 -9.32 -7.66
CA LEU A 58 26.74 -8.63 -6.51
C LEU A 58 27.05 -7.16 -6.82
N ILE A 59 27.54 -6.84 -8.01
CA ILE A 59 27.82 -5.45 -8.41
C ILE A 59 26.52 -4.65 -8.52
N VAL A 60 25.51 -5.21 -9.19
CA VAL A 60 24.23 -4.50 -9.43
C VAL A 60 23.44 -4.36 -8.14
N LEU A 61 23.17 -5.46 -7.44
CA LEU A 61 22.39 -5.43 -6.20
C LEU A 61 23.17 -4.77 -5.07
N GLY A 62 24.44 -5.14 -4.88
CA GLY A 62 25.29 -4.56 -3.85
C GLY A 62 25.52 -3.08 -4.06
N GLY A 63 25.78 -2.65 -5.31
CA GLY A 63 25.92 -1.25 -5.66
C GLY A 63 24.63 -0.45 -5.44
N MET A 64 23.49 -0.95 -5.93
CA MET A 64 22.18 -0.33 -5.74
C MET A 64 21.82 -0.16 -4.26
N VAL A 65 21.99 -1.21 -3.45
CA VAL A 65 21.68 -1.16 -2.02
C VAL A 65 22.65 -0.25 -1.28
N SER A 66 23.95 -0.33 -1.57
CA SER A 66 24.97 0.52 -0.93
C SER A 66 24.74 2.01 -1.21
N THR A 67 24.43 2.36 -2.46
CA THR A 67 24.10 3.74 -2.83
C THR A 67 22.77 4.21 -2.26
N ALA A 68 21.78 3.33 -2.09
CA ALA A 68 20.56 3.66 -1.36
C ALA A 68 20.87 4.03 0.11
N PHE A 69 21.78 3.29 0.79
CA PHE A 69 22.24 3.63 2.14
C PHE A 69 23.07 4.93 2.22
N ILE A 70 23.74 5.31 1.13
CA ILE A 70 24.45 6.60 1.04
C ILE A 70 23.45 7.75 0.85
N ALA A 71 22.43 7.56 0.02
CA ALA A 71 21.46 8.60 -0.34
C ALA A 71 20.37 8.82 0.72
N PHE A 72 19.99 7.78 1.48
CA PHE A 72 18.90 7.82 2.44
C PHE A 72 19.29 7.31 3.82
N GLN A 73 18.67 7.88 4.86
CA GLN A 73 18.83 7.40 6.23
C GLN A 73 18.33 5.96 6.36
N SER A 74 19.08 5.12 7.08
CA SER A 74 18.79 3.69 7.26
C SER A 74 17.38 3.39 7.75
N LYS A 75 16.83 4.24 8.63
CA LYS A 75 15.45 4.12 9.11
C LYS A 75 14.41 4.22 7.99
N LYS A 76 14.61 5.15 7.04
CA LYS A 76 13.68 5.36 5.92
C LYS A 76 13.69 4.22 4.89
N ILE A 77 14.83 3.53 4.76
CA ILE A 77 14.94 2.36 3.87
C ILE A 77 14.07 1.22 4.40
N LEU A 78 14.03 1.02 5.71
CA LEU A 78 13.15 0.02 6.33
C LEU A 78 11.66 0.40 6.19
N GLU A 79 11.34 1.68 6.20
CA GLU A 79 9.97 2.19 5.98
C GLU A 79 9.45 1.97 4.54
N MET A 80 10.32 1.64 3.58
CA MET A 80 9.93 1.32 2.22
C MET A 80 9.21 -0.03 2.11
N VAL A 81 9.56 -1.00 2.97
CA VAL A 81 9.01 -2.37 2.94
C VAL A 81 7.47 -2.38 3.03
N PRO A 82 6.81 -1.72 3.99
CA PRO A 82 5.35 -1.69 4.03
C PRO A 82 4.73 -0.99 2.82
N VAL A 83 5.41 0.01 2.21
CA VAL A 83 4.93 0.69 0.99
C VAL A 83 4.91 -0.26 -0.19
N VAL A 84 5.93 -1.11 -0.33
CA VAL A 84 5.96 -2.16 -1.37
C VAL A 84 4.84 -3.16 -1.15
N ILE A 85 4.63 -3.63 0.09
CA ILE A 85 3.57 -4.59 0.41
C ILE A 85 2.18 -4.00 0.08
N ASN A 86 1.95 -2.73 0.42
CA ASN A 86 0.70 -2.04 0.14
C ASN A 86 0.46 -1.84 -1.37
N ALA A 87 1.51 -1.80 -2.19
CA ALA A 87 1.35 -1.75 -3.65
C ALA A 87 0.78 -3.05 -4.21
N PHE A 88 1.11 -4.19 -3.60
CA PHE A 88 0.53 -5.48 -3.98
C PHE A 88 -0.81 -5.75 -3.31
N ARG A 89 -1.13 -5.09 -2.19
CA ARG A 89 -2.37 -5.25 -1.43
C ARG A 89 -3.07 -3.90 -1.24
N PRO A 90 -3.81 -3.43 -2.25
CA PRO A 90 -4.56 -2.19 -2.13
C PRO A 90 -5.66 -2.33 -1.08
N ASP A 91 -6.14 -1.18 -0.58
CA ASP A 91 -7.28 -1.15 0.34
C ASP A 91 -8.52 -1.76 -0.33
N VAL A 92 -9.29 -2.51 0.45
CA VAL A 92 -10.40 -3.35 -0.04
C VAL A 92 -11.67 -2.51 -0.25
N LEU A 93 -11.79 -1.38 0.45
CA LEU A 93 -12.96 -0.51 0.39
C LEU A 93 -12.78 0.58 -0.67
N THR A 94 -13.81 0.78 -1.49
CA THR A 94 -13.84 1.86 -2.48
C THR A 94 -14.17 3.20 -1.80
N PRO A 95 -13.85 4.35 -2.43
CA PRO A 95 -14.25 5.65 -1.90
C PRO A 95 -15.75 5.82 -1.69
N VAL A 96 -16.58 5.11 -2.46
CA VAL A 96 -18.05 5.14 -2.35
C VAL A 96 -18.48 4.44 -1.07
N ASP A 97 -17.91 3.28 -0.77
CA ASP A 97 -18.22 2.52 0.45
C ASP A 97 -17.89 3.33 1.71
N TYR A 98 -16.80 4.10 1.68
CA TYR A 98 -16.44 5.02 2.76
C TYR A 98 -17.46 6.14 2.95
N ILE A 99 -18.01 6.70 1.86
CA ILE A 99 -19.07 7.72 1.94
C ILE A 99 -20.32 7.14 2.59
N ASP A 100 -20.76 5.96 2.15
CA ASP A 100 -21.96 5.30 2.69
C ASP A 100 -21.78 4.93 4.16
N GLN A 101 -20.59 4.46 4.53
CA GLN A 101 -20.24 4.17 5.92
C GLN A 101 -20.31 5.44 6.79
N ILE A 102 -19.73 6.56 6.34
CA ILE A 102 -19.76 7.85 7.06
C ILE A 102 -21.20 8.37 7.17
N MET A 103 -21.97 8.32 6.10
CA MET A 103 -23.38 8.74 6.09
C MET A 103 -24.23 7.88 7.03
N GLY A 104 -23.99 6.57 7.06
CA GLY A 104 -24.64 5.64 7.99
C GLY A 104 -24.31 5.94 9.45
N LEU A 105 -23.05 6.27 9.76
CA LEU A 105 -22.61 6.72 11.09
C LEU A 105 -23.28 8.04 11.49
N ALA A 106 -23.34 9.02 10.59
CA ALA A 106 -24.00 10.30 10.83
C ALA A 106 -25.51 10.14 11.10
N GLY A 107 -26.18 9.27 10.33
CA GLY A 107 -27.59 8.94 10.54
C GLY A 107 -27.85 8.32 11.92
N LYS A 108 -27.01 7.37 12.32
CA LYS A 108 -27.07 6.71 13.64
C LYS A 108 -26.83 7.69 14.80
N TYR A 109 -25.86 8.60 14.64
CA TYR A 109 -25.59 9.66 15.63
C TYR A 109 -26.81 10.56 15.84
N ARG A 110 -27.51 10.95 14.76
CA ARG A 110 -28.70 11.80 14.87
C ARG A 110 -29.82 11.16 15.70
N THR A 111 -29.96 9.84 15.65
CA THR A 111 -31.02 9.12 16.38
C THR A 111 -30.62 8.68 17.79
N GLY A 112 -29.35 8.34 18.01
CA GLY A 112 -28.90 7.70 19.26
C GLY A 112 -27.79 8.43 20.01
N GLY A 113 -27.32 9.57 19.50
CA GLY A 113 -26.32 10.41 20.13
C GLY A 113 -24.97 9.72 20.32
N MET A 114 -24.22 10.17 21.34
CA MET A 114 -22.82 9.80 21.57
C MET A 114 -22.60 8.31 21.82
N LYS A 115 -23.51 7.68 22.57
CA LYS A 115 -23.44 6.27 22.94
C LYS A 115 -23.44 5.33 21.73
N VAL A 116 -24.05 5.73 20.62
CA VAL A 116 -24.04 4.91 19.40
C VAL A 116 -22.70 4.98 18.68
N LEU A 117 -22.00 6.13 18.76
CA LEU A 117 -20.65 6.28 18.22
C LEU A 117 -19.63 5.46 19.01
N GLU A 118 -19.73 5.41 20.35
CA GLU A 118 -18.89 4.53 21.19
C GLU A 118 -19.02 3.05 20.78
N ASN A 119 -20.26 2.59 20.52
CA ASN A 119 -20.50 1.22 20.07
C ASN A 119 -20.03 0.97 18.63
N ALA A 120 -19.95 2.02 17.81
CA ALA A 120 -19.49 1.94 16.43
C ALA A 120 -17.96 1.96 16.34
N GLU A 121 -17.26 2.67 17.23
CA GLU A 121 -15.79 2.72 17.28
C GLU A 121 -15.15 1.33 17.34
N GLY A 122 -15.77 0.41 18.10
CA GLY A 122 -15.31 -0.98 18.21
C GLY A 122 -15.57 -1.84 16.95
N LYS A 123 -16.39 -1.37 16.01
CA LYS A 123 -16.83 -2.12 14.82
C LYS A 123 -16.21 -1.61 13.51
N VAL A 124 -15.65 -0.40 13.52
CA VAL A 124 -15.00 0.17 12.34
C VAL A 124 -13.60 -0.41 12.21
N GLU A 125 -13.32 -1.02 11.06
CA GLU A 125 -12.01 -1.62 10.77
C GLU A 125 -10.96 -0.56 10.39
N ASN A 126 -11.38 0.48 9.68
CA ASN A 126 -10.48 1.53 9.24
C ASN A 126 -9.99 2.38 10.43
N ARG A 127 -8.68 2.37 10.66
CA ARG A 127 -8.04 3.07 11.77
C ARG A 127 -8.25 4.58 11.76
N PHE A 128 -8.28 5.21 10.58
CA PHE A 128 -8.47 6.65 10.44
C PHE A 128 -9.89 7.05 10.88
N LEU A 129 -10.91 6.34 10.42
CA LEU A 129 -12.29 6.57 10.85
C LEU A 129 -12.49 6.26 12.34
N LYS A 130 -11.84 5.20 12.84
CA LYS A 130 -11.88 4.86 14.26
C LYS A 130 -11.30 5.96 15.15
N ASN A 131 -10.13 6.50 14.79
CA ASN A 131 -9.53 7.63 15.50
C ASN A 131 -10.44 8.86 15.49
N GLY A 132 -11.05 9.17 14.33
CA GLY A 132 -12.00 10.26 14.18
C GLY A 132 -13.22 10.11 15.11
N ILE A 133 -13.82 8.93 15.15
CA ILE A 133 -14.96 8.63 16.04
C ILE A 133 -14.55 8.76 17.52
N GLY A 134 -13.38 8.22 17.89
CA GLY A 134 -12.86 8.31 19.26
C GLY A 134 -12.67 9.76 19.72
N MET A 135 -12.14 10.64 18.86
CA MET A 135 -12.00 12.06 19.20
C MET A 135 -13.36 12.77 19.37
N ILE A 136 -14.39 12.37 18.62
CA ILE A 136 -15.74 12.89 18.85
C ILE A 136 -16.24 12.42 20.22
N VAL A 137 -16.00 11.14 20.59
CA VAL A 137 -16.42 10.54 21.88
C VAL A 137 -15.77 11.25 23.05
N ASP A 138 -14.49 11.57 22.89
CA ASP A 138 -13.70 12.29 23.89
C ASP A 138 -14.06 13.79 23.97
N GLY A 139 -14.94 14.29 23.11
CA GLY A 139 -15.47 15.66 23.17
C GLY A 139 -14.57 16.72 22.55
N TYR A 140 -13.65 16.34 21.65
CA TYR A 140 -12.83 17.30 20.90
C TYR A 140 -13.71 18.20 20.03
N ASN A 141 -13.27 19.44 19.82
CA ASN A 141 -14.02 20.34 18.95
C ASN A 141 -13.78 19.99 17.46
N GLY A 142 -14.74 20.33 16.60
CA GLY A 142 -14.66 19.97 15.17
C GLY A 142 -13.44 20.54 14.43
N ARG A 143 -12.88 21.67 14.89
CA ARG A 143 -11.67 22.25 14.31
C ARG A 143 -10.43 21.46 14.70
N GLU A 144 -10.29 21.09 15.97
CA GLU A 144 -9.20 20.25 16.48
C GLU A 144 -9.18 18.89 15.78
N ILE A 145 -10.35 18.25 15.65
CA ILE A 145 -10.48 16.97 14.94
C ILE A 145 -10.00 17.11 13.49
N TYR A 146 -10.44 18.17 12.81
CA TYR A 146 -10.05 18.42 11.43
C TYR A 146 -8.53 18.63 11.30
N GLU A 147 -7.93 19.47 12.15
CA GLU A 147 -6.49 19.73 12.15
C GLU A 147 -5.66 18.45 12.41
N ILE A 148 -6.08 17.62 13.38
CA ILE A 148 -5.40 16.36 13.72
C ILE A 148 -5.49 15.37 12.54
N LEU A 149 -6.69 15.17 12.00
CA LEU A 149 -6.90 14.23 10.88
C LEU A 149 -6.19 14.70 9.61
N GLU A 150 -6.16 16.00 9.34
CA GLU A 150 -5.40 16.55 8.20
C GLU A 150 -3.88 16.34 8.40
N GLN A 151 -3.37 16.53 9.62
CA GLN A 151 -1.98 16.23 9.93
C GLN A 151 -1.65 14.73 9.79
N GLU A 152 -2.58 13.84 10.18
CA GLU A 152 -2.44 12.40 9.99
C GLU A 152 -2.37 12.04 8.49
N ILE A 153 -3.25 12.60 7.65
CA ILE A 153 -3.22 12.43 6.19
C ILE A 153 -1.89 12.92 5.61
N ASN A 154 -1.43 14.09 6.03
CA ASN A 154 -0.18 14.68 5.54
C ASN A 154 1.04 13.82 5.95
N SER A 155 1.04 13.28 7.16
CA SER A 155 2.06 12.34 7.62
C SER A 155 2.05 11.03 6.83
N LEU A 156 0.87 10.48 6.57
CA LEU A 156 0.69 9.28 5.74
C LEU A 156 1.20 9.50 4.30
N LYS A 157 0.81 10.62 3.68
CA LYS A 157 1.31 11.02 2.36
C LYS A 157 2.83 11.16 2.36
N GLY A 158 3.40 11.80 3.38
CA GLY A 158 4.85 11.96 3.52
C GLY A 158 5.59 10.63 3.60
N ARG A 159 5.05 9.65 4.32
CA ARG A 159 5.61 8.28 4.39
C ARG A 159 5.55 7.56 3.05
N HIS A 160 4.41 7.62 2.35
CA HIS A 160 4.28 7.03 1.01
C HIS A 160 5.22 7.68 -0.01
N ASP A 161 5.29 9.01 -0.05
CA ASP A 161 6.19 9.75 -0.95
C ASP A 161 7.66 9.43 -0.67
N SER A 162 8.05 9.34 0.62
CA SER A 162 9.41 8.93 0.99
C SER A 162 9.72 7.50 0.52
N GLY A 163 8.81 6.54 0.70
CA GLY A 163 8.98 5.17 0.23
C GLY A 163 9.08 5.10 -1.30
N GLN A 164 8.22 5.83 -2.01
CA GLN A 164 8.25 5.91 -3.48
C GLN A 164 9.55 6.51 -4.01
N LYS A 165 10.08 7.56 -3.36
CA LYS A 165 11.37 8.16 -3.73
C LYS A 165 12.52 7.18 -3.65
N ILE A 166 12.56 6.36 -2.59
CA ILE A 166 13.61 5.34 -2.42
C ILE A 166 13.50 4.28 -3.53
N LEU A 167 12.30 3.76 -3.80
CA LEU A 167 12.09 2.77 -4.87
C LEU A 167 12.47 3.33 -6.25
N ARG A 168 12.08 4.56 -6.56
CA ARG A 168 12.46 5.22 -7.82
C ARG A 168 13.97 5.41 -7.92
N PHE A 169 14.62 5.83 -6.83
CA PHE A 169 16.07 5.98 -6.79
C PHE A 169 16.78 4.64 -7.05
N MET A 170 16.37 3.58 -6.35
CA MET A 170 16.90 2.23 -6.55
C MET A 170 16.67 1.74 -7.99
N GLY A 171 15.50 2.01 -8.57
CA GLY A 171 15.17 1.67 -9.96
C GLY A 171 16.04 2.39 -11.00
N VAL A 172 16.45 3.64 -10.74
CA VAL A 172 17.38 4.38 -11.61
C VAL A 172 18.82 3.92 -11.42
N GLN A 173 19.19 3.52 -10.20
CA GLN A 173 20.55 3.16 -9.86
C GLN A 173 20.93 1.73 -10.31
N ALA A 174 19.94 0.83 -10.41
CA ALA A 174 20.18 -0.55 -10.86
C ALA A 174 20.77 -0.63 -12.29
N PRO A 175 20.23 0.06 -13.32
CA PRO A 175 20.86 0.11 -14.65
C PRO A 175 22.25 0.73 -14.67
N VAL A 176 22.51 1.75 -13.84
CA VAL A 176 23.81 2.42 -13.76
C VAL A 176 24.89 1.45 -13.30
N PHE A 177 24.64 0.68 -12.24
CA PHE A 177 25.56 -0.37 -11.81
C PHE A 177 25.63 -1.55 -12.80
N GLY A 178 24.54 -1.82 -13.54
CA GLY A 178 24.56 -2.77 -14.65
C GLY A 178 25.58 -2.38 -15.72
N MET A 179 25.56 -1.11 -16.15
CA MET A 179 26.55 -0.58 -17.10
C MET A 179 27.97 -0.54 -16.51
N ALA A 180 28.13 -0.24 -15.22
CA ALA A 180 29.45 -0.34 -14.57
C ALA A 180 29.95 -1.79 -14.55
N GLY A 181 29.06 -2.76 -14.32
CA GLY A 181 29.37 -4.18 -14.37
C GLY A 181 29.86 -4.66 -15.73
N THR A 182 29.30 -4.13 -16.84
CA THR A 182 29.80 -4.47 -18.18
C THR A 182 31.23 -3.99 -18.37
N LEU A 183 31.58 -2.78 -17.91
CA LEU A 183 32.95 -2.26 -17.98
C LEU A 183 33.93 -3.11 -17.17
N ILE A 184 33.55 -3.51 -15.95
CA ILE A 184 34.37 -4.39 -15.10
C ILE A 184 34.58 -5.74 -15.80
N GLY A 185 33.52 -6.32 -16.38
CA GLY A 185 33.59 -7.58 -17.11
C GLY A 185 34.51 -7.50 -18.34
N LEU A 186 34.47 -6.39 -19.08
CA LEU A 186 35.36 -6.15 -20.22
C LEU A 186 36.84 -6.06 -19.79
N ILE A 187 37.14 -5.41 -18.67
CA ILE A 187 38.50 -5.33 -18.14
C ILE A 187 39.00 -6.72 -17.72
N GLN A 188 38.15 -7.55 -17.15
CA GLN A 188 38.54 -8.90 -16.72
C GLN A 188 38.84 -9.86 -17.88
N MET A 189 38.38 -9.53 -19.10
CA MET A 189 38.70 -10.28 -20.32
C MET A 189 40.04 -9.88 -20.96
N LEU A 190 40.60 -8.72 -20.62
CA LEU A 190 41.91 -8.24 -21.08
C LEU A 190 43.05 -8.78 -20.19
#